data_AF-A0AAU5K151-F1
#
_entry.id   AF-A0AAU5K151-F1
#
_cell.length_a   1.000
_cell.length_b   1.000
_cell.length_c   1.000
_cell.angle_alpha   90.00
_cell.angle_beta   90.00
_cell.angle_gamma   90.00
#
_symmetry.space_group_name_H-M   'P 1'
#
loop_
_entity.id
_entity.type
_entity.pdbx_description
1 polymer ?
#
loop_
_entity_poly.entity_id
_entity_poly.type
_entity_poly.pdbx_seq_one_letter_code
_entity_poly.pdbx_strand_id
1 'polypeptide(L)'
;MLEHTDWAVLEHAYGPAQDTPIRLVQLLDEDPEIQAGALGMLDMSVLHQESLYSATAPAALYVATVLTDPRTMTIHDNYSAWDERPRPLRAALLEWLAMIADSAAYSETTGEDDGNDPQDTDAVRAVCGVICDAVLPHLRAADPTVREAALGTTTALLQSPGLADRIPEATQVLQRLISESSDRRERAAAVLTIGAWGEDVTSWLADPDPAIRACAALSPGCNGNAKATRTVLQALLNPATVDSWFLEPTTADPWAGHPLPHIEGRLRHALLATAIERTSDFKELLPAALASVPFCSNLTIADDWGPLLAAAFPSGYGRGAQLTPAQHRYLNALVDHDPCWRYTHLITSWFDDIGLPPARNAIRALLTGPQPRR
;
A
#
# COMPACT_ATOMS: atom_id res chain seq x y z
N MET A 1 -23.77 -1.60 26.10
CA MET A 1 -22.98 -2.53 25.27
C MET A 1 -22.08 -3.40 26.12
N LEU A 2 -21.11 -2.85 26.87
CA LEU A 2 -20.22 -3.65 27.73
C LEU A 2 -20.97 -4.60 28.69
N GLU A 3 -22.01 -4.08 29.38
CA GLU A 3 -22.81 -4.86 30.35
C GLU A 3 -23.77 -5.88 29.69
N HIS A 4 -23.97 -5.79 28.37
CA HIS A 4 -24.91 -6.62 27.62
C HIS A 4 -24.20 -7.72 26.82
N THR A 5 -22.87 -7.75 26.86
CA THR A 5 -22.03 -8.77 26.25
C THR A 5 -21.54 -9.70 27.36
N ASP A 6 -21.76 -11.01 27.21
CA ASP A 6 -21.22 -12.00 28.14
C ASP A 6 -19.76 -12.31 27.79
N TRP A 7 -18.85 -11.47 28.26
CA TRP A 7 -17.41 -11.60 27.99
C TRP A 7 -16.79 -12.89 28.55
N ALA A 8 -17.46 -13.57 29.48
CA ALA A 8 -16.95 -14.80 30.07
C ALA A 8 -17.06 -16.01 29.14
N VAL A 9 -17.94 -15.95 28.13
CA VAL A 9 -18.11 -16.99 27.12
C VAL A 9 -17.38 -16.67 25.80
N LEU A 10 -16.83 -15.47 25.68
CA LEU A 10 -16.00 -15.06 24.54
C LEU A 10 -14.54 -15.37 24.84
N GLU A 11 -13.76 -15.54 23.77
CA GLU A 11 -12.34 -15.81 23.82
C GLU A 11 -11.56 -14.72 23.07
N HIS A 12 -10.31 -14.58 23.48
CA HIS A 12 -9.25 -13.83 22.81
C HIS A 12 -7.98 -14.70 22.83
N ALA A 13 -6.83 -14.22 22.35
CA ALA A 13 -5.60 -15.02 22.20
C ALA A 13 -5.13 -15.78 23.46
N TYR A 14 -5.44 -15.27 24.66
CA TYR A 14 -5.01 -15.87 25.93
C TYR A 14 -6.12 -16.60 26.70
N GLY A 15 -7.22 -16.98 26.03
CA GLY A 15 -8.37 -17.68 26.62
C GLY A 15 -9.58 -16.78 26.85
N PRO A 16 -10.38 -16.99 27.93
CA PRO A 16 -11.62 -16.25 28.16
C PRO A 16 -11.40 -14.73 28.28
N ALA A 17 -12.22 -13.94 27.59
CA ALA A 17 -12.07 -12.49 27.44
C ALA A 17 -12.66 -11.66 28.60
N GLN A 18 -12.67 -12.19 29.82
CA GLN A 18 -13.30 -11.55 30.99
C GLN A 18 -12.63 -10.24 31.41
N ASP A 19 -11.37 -10.05 31.04
CA ASP A 19 -10.57 -8.86 31.29
C ASP A 19 -10.64 -7.83 30.15
N THR A 20 -11.17 -8.16 28.98
CA THR A 20 -11.35 -7.22 27.87
C THR A 20 -12.20 -5.99 28.25
N PRO A 21 -13.31 -6.09 29.02
CA PRO A 21 -14.13 -4.93 29.38
C PRO A 21 -13.38 -3.84 30.13
N ILE A 22 -12.47 -4.21 31.04
CA ILE A 22 -11.71 -3.22 31.79
C ILE A 22 -10.74 -2.47 30.86
N ARG A 23 -10.17 -3.14 29.86
CA ARG A 23 -9.32 -2.51 28.83
C ARG A 23 -10.13 -1.54 27.98
N LEU A 24 -11.33 -1.92 27.56
CA LEU A 24 -12.21 -1.06 26.77
C LEU A 24 -12.57 0.23 27.53
N VAL A 25 -12.89 0.14 28.83
CA VAL A 25 -13.14 1.32 29.67
C VAL A 25 -11.89 2.20 29.80
N GLN A 26 -10.71 1.58 29.93
CA GLN A 26 -9.43 2.29 30.07
C GLN A 26 -9.03 3.12 28.84
N LEU A 27 -9.59 2.84 27.65
CA LEU A 27 -9.42 3.71 26.47
C LEU A 27 -9.93 5.14 26.70
N LEU A 28 -10.80 5.33 27.71
CA LEU A 28 -11.39 6.61 28.06
C LEU A 28 -10.92 7.12 29.44
N ASP A 29 -9.81 6.59 29.96
CA ASP A 29 -9.20 7.08 31.20
C ASP A 29 -8.72 8.54 31.04
N GLU A 30 -8.53 9.27 32.13
CA GLU A 30 -7.93 10.61 32.09
C GLU A 30 -6.40 10.53 31.94
N ASP A 31 -5.78 9.41 32.31
CA ASP A 31 -4.36 9.16 32.18
C ASP A 31 -4.00 8.63 30.76
N PRO A 32 -3.20 9.39 29.98
CA PRO A 32 -2.75 8.96 28.66
C PRO A 32 -1.98 7.63 28.64
N GLU A 33 -1.24 7.30 29.71
CA GLU A 33 -0.48 6.04 29.78
C GLU A 33 -1.42 4.85 29.96
N ILE A 34 -2.54 5.04 30.68
CA ILE A 34 -3.57 4.00 30.82
C ILE A 34 -4.28 3.77 29.49
N GLN A 35 -4.59 4.84 28.74
CA GLN A 35 -5.18 4.72 27.40
C GLN A 35 -4.26 3.97 26.42
N ALA A 36 -2.98 4.35 26.37
CA ALA A 36 -1.99 3.71 25.50
C ALA A 36 -1.82 2.22 25.86
N GLY A 37 -1.64 1.92 27.15
CA GLY A 37 -1.56 0.55 27.64
C GLY A 37 -2.81 -0.27 27.36
N ALA A 38 -4.00 0.34 27.41
CA ALA A 38 -5.24 -0.33 27.07
C ALA A 38 -5.30 -0.72 25.59
N LEU A 39 -4.94 0.18 24.67
CA LEU A 39 -4.88 -0.15 23.25
C LEU A 39 -3.84 -1.23 22.96
N GLY A 40 -2.63 -1.12 23.53
CA GLY A 40 -1.59 -2.15 23.38
C GLY A 40 -2.02 -3.53 23.89
N MET A 41 -2.82 -3.58 24.96
CA MET A 41 -3.39 -4.84 25.45
C MET A 41 -4.47 -5.41 24.51
N LEU A 42 -5.33 -4.56 23.93
CA LEU A 42 -6.33 -5.00 22.94
C LEU A 42 -5.68 -5.53 21.67
N ASP A 43 -4.63 -4.86 21.18
CA ASP A 43 -3.82 -5.32 20.05
C ASP A 43 -3.22 -6.71 20.33
N MET A 44 -2.65 -6.89 21.52
CA MET A 44 -2.00 -8.15 21.90
C MET A 44 -2.94 -9.30 22.18
N SER A 45 -4.18 -9.05 22.59
CA SER A 45 -5.11 -10.12 22.97
C SER A 45 -6.26 -10.31 21.98
N VAL A 46 -6.93 -9.23 21.57
CA VAL A 46 -8.14 -9.24 20.74
C VAL A 46 -7.84 -9.26 19.24
N LEU A 47 -6.61 -8.89 18.84
CA LEU A 47 -6.14 -8.92 17.46
C LEU A 47 -4.72 -9.51 17.36
N HIS A 48 -4.44 -10.53 18.18
CA HIS A 48 -3.10 -11.08 18.29
C HIS A 48 -2.60 -11.62 16.95
N GLN A 49 -1.53 -11.01 16.42
CA GLN A 49 -0.99 -11.34 15.10
C GLN A 49 -2.08 -11.34 14.01
N GLU A 50 -2.98 -10.35 14.07
CA GLU A 50 -4.07 -10.15 13.11
C GLU A 50 -5.11 -11.31 13.10
N SER A 51 -5.06 -12.21 14.08
CA SER A 51 -6.09 -13.25 14.24
C SER A 51 -7.38 -12.67 14.85
N LEU A 52 -8.51 -13.17 14.37
CA LEU A 52 -9.85 -12.82 14.84
C LEU A 52 -10.32 -13.84 15.88
N TYR A 53 -11.02 -13.33 16.89
CA TYR A 53 -11.60 -14.11 17.98
C TYR A 53 -13.04 -13.69 18.22
N SER A 54 -13.80 -14.52 18.94
CA SER A 54 -15.18 -14.21 19.32
C SER A 54 -15.33 -12.90 20.12
N ALA A 55 -14.28 -12.42 20.80
CA ALA A 55 -14.24 -11.10 21.44
C ALA A 55 -13.97 -9.91 20.50
N THR A 56 -13.50 -10.14 19.27
CA THR A 56 -13.07 -9.09 18.34
C THR A 56 -14.22 -8.23 17.85
N ALA A 57 -15.31 -8.82 17.37
CA ALA A 57 -16.49 -8.08 16.92
C ALA A 57 -17.10 -7.15 18.01
N PRO A 58 -17.37 -7.62 19.25
CA PRO A 58 -17.90 -6.73 20.30
C PRO A 58 -16.91 -5.67 20.77
N ALA A 59 -15.60 -5.95 20.76
CA ALA A 59 -14.58 -4.95 21.05
C ALA A 59 -14.52 -3.86 19.95
N ALA A 60 -14.59 -4.26 18.67
CA ALA A 60 -14.63 -3.34 17.54
C ALA A 60 -15.83 -2.39 17.59
N LEU A 61 -17.01 -2.91 17.94
CA LEU A 61 -18.20 -2.08 18.16
C LEU A 61 -17.99 -1.04 19.29
N TYR A 62 -17.27 -1.41 20.35
CA TYR A 62 -16.94 -0.48 21.44
C TYR A 62 -16.03 0.63 20.95
N VAL A 63 -14.95 0.25 20.28
CA VAL A 63 -14.01 1.22 19.71
C VAL A 63 -14.72 2.17 18.75
N ALA A 64 -15.54 1.66 17.82
CA ALA A 64 -16.35 2.46 16.92
C ALA A 64 -17.26 3.47 17.66
N THR A 65 -17.86 3.06 18.78
CA THR A 65 -18.72 3.94 19.60
C THR A 65 -17.94 5.09 20.23
N VAL A 66 -16.71 4.85 20.69
CA VAL A 66 -15.92 5.84 21.43
C VAL A 66 -15.09 6.78 20.55
N LEU A 67 -15.04 6.54 19.23
CA LEU A 67 -14.28 7.39 18.29
C LEU A 67 -14.64 8.89 18.40
N THR A 68 -15.90 9.21 18.72
CA THR A 68 -16.36 10.61 18.85
C THR A 68 -16.06 11.24 20.22
N ASP A 69 -15.61 10.45 21.20
CA ASP A 69 -15.31 10.96 22.55
C ASP A 69 -14.10 11.91 22.49
N PRO A 70 -14.18 13.13 23.08
CA PRO A 70 -13.08 14.09 23.08
C PRO A 70 -11.76 13.55 23.64
N ARG A 71 -11.81 12.60 24.60
CA ARG A 71 -10.61 12.01 25.22
C ARG A 71 -9.73 11.24 24.23
N THR A 72 -10.33 10.76 23.13
CA THR A 72 -9.58 10.10 22.05
C THR A 72 -8.68 11.06 21.25
N MET A 73 -8.72 12.37 21.50
CA MET A 73 -7.76 13.31 20.89
C MET A 73 -6.43 13.44 21.64
N THR A 74 -6.25 12.74 22.76
CA THR A 74 -4.98 12.69 23.48
C THR A 74 -3.89 12.14 22.58
N ILE A 75 -2.74 12.83 22.50
CA ILE A 75 -1.58 12.41 21.71
C ILE A 75 -0.68 11.56 22.60
N HIS A 76 -0.24 10.42 22.09
CA HIS A 76 0.64 9.49 22.78
C HIS A 76 1.91 9.32 21.96
N ASP A 77 3.06 9.29 22.61
CA ASP A 77 4.35 9.09 21.94
C ASP A 77 4.58 7.62 21.56
N ASN A 78 3.95 6.67 22.27
CA ASN A 78 4.00 5.25 21.97
C ASN A 78 2.72 4.54 22.45
N TYR A 79 2.42 3.39 21.84
CA TYR A 79 1.28 2.54 22.23
C TYR A 79 1.72 1.11 22.58
N SER A 80 2.80 0.64 21.96
CA SER A 80 3.37 -0.69 22.20
C SER A 80 4.88 -0.65 22.05
N ALA A 81 5.55 -1.76 22.37
CA ALA A 81 7.00 -1.87 22.18
C ALA A 81 7.44 -1.86 20.69
N TRP A 82 6.48 -1.91 19.75
CA TRP A 82 6.71 -1.90 18.30
C TRP A 82 6.06 -0.70 17.58
N ASP A 83 5.33 0.17 18.30
CA ASP A 83 4.72 1.37 17.73
C ASP A 83 5.11 2.63 18.53
N GLU A 84 6.12 3.32 18.01
CA GLU A 84 6.70 4.56 18.56
C GLU A 84 6.16 5.83 17.86
N ARG A 85 5.08 5.70 17.07
CA ARG A 85 4.59 6.83 16.26
C ARG A 85 3.71 7.76 17.08
N PRO A 86 4.08 9.04 17.26
CA PRO A 86 3.27 9.98 18.01
C PRO A 86 1.99 10.34 17.25
N ARG A 87 0.81 10.01 17.80
CA ARG A 87 -0.49 10.36 17.19
C ARG A 87 -1.64 10.38 18.20
N PRO A 88 -2.77 11.03 17.87
CA PRO A 88 -3.99 10.96 18.69
C PRO A 88 -4.49 9.52 18.86
N LEU A 89 -5.00 9.16 20.05
CA LEU A 89 -5.61 7.84 20.31
C LEU A 89 -6.66 7.48 19.26
N ARG A 90 -7.44 8.45 18.79
CA ARG A 90 -8.43 8.29 17.73
C ARG A 90 -7.83 7.76 16.44
N ALA A 91 -6.66 8.26 16.04
CA ALA A 91 -5.98 7.78 14.84
C ALA A 91 -5.51 6.33 15.04
N ALA A 92 -4.95 6.00 16.22
CA ALA A 92 -4.54 4.64 16.55
C ALA A 92 -5.73 3.66 16.62
N LEU A 93 -6.88 4.07 17.16
CA LEU A 93 -8.11 3.29 17.19
C LEU A 93 -8.70 3.05 15.80
N LEU A 94 -8.61 4.05 14.91
CA LEU A 94 -8.99 3.90 13.50
C LEU A 94 -8.09 2.87 12.81
N GLU A 95 -6.77 3.00 12.93
CA GLU A 95 -5.81 2.00 12.39
C GLU A 95 -6.07 0.60 12.94
N TRP A 96 -6.39 0.47 14.23
CA TRP A 96 -6.75 -0.82 14.83
C TRP A 96 -8.05 -1.40 14.24
N LEU A 97 -9.06 -0.57 13.97
CA LEU A 97 -10.26 -0.99 13.24
C LEU A 97 -9.95 -1.37 11.78
N ALA A 98 -8.98 -0.71 11.14
CA ALA A 98 -8.55 -1.04 9.78
C ALA A 98 -7.94 -2.44 9.72
N MET A 99 -7.05 -2.79 10.66
CA MET A 99 -6.46 -4.13 10.74
C MET A 99 -7.52 -5.22 10.94
N ILE A 100 -8.54 -4.97 11.76
CA ILE A 100 -9.68 -5.90 11.92
C ILE A 100 -10.44 -6.08 10.60
N ALA A 101 -10.71 -4.98 9.89
CA ALA A 101 -11.42 -5.02 8.62
C ALA A 101 -10.61 -5.75 7.53
N ASP A 102 -9.30 -5.50 7.44
CA ASP A 102 -8.40 -6.20 6.53
C ASP A 102 -8.33 -7.70 6.84
N SER A 103 -8.18 -8.07 8.11
CA SER A 103 -8.17 -9.48 8.54
C SER A 103 -9.46 -10.20 8.17
N ALA A 104 -10.62 -9.55 8.35
CA ALA A 104 -11.91 -10.10 7.97
C ALA A 104 -12.13 -10.15 6.45
N ALA A 105 -11.44 -9.33 5.66
CA ALA A 105 -11.50 -9.33 4.21
C ALA A 105 -10.48 -10.29 3.57
N TYR A 106 -9.42 -10.68 4.28
CA TYR A 106 -8.24 -11.37 3.75
C TYR A 106 -8.58 -12.56 2.85
N SER A 107 -9.44 -13.48 3.30
CA SER A 107 -9.83 -14.66 2.53
C SER A 107 -10.65 -14.32 1.27
N GLU A 108 -11.48 -13.29 1.31
CA GLU A 108 -12.25 -12.81 0.16
C GLU A 108 -11.38 -12.09 -0.87
N THR A 109 -10.35 -11.37 -0.42
CA THR A 109 -9.50 -10.53 -1.29
C THR A 109 -8.33 -11.29 -1.90
N THR A 110 -7.74 -12.24 -1.17
CA THR A 110 -6.55 -13.00 -1.61
C THR A 110 -6.91 -14.38 -2.15
N GLY A 111 -8.02 -14.96 -1.71
CA GLY A 111 -8.36 -16.38 -1.95
C GLY A 111 -7.53 -17.36 -1.12
N GLU A 112 -6.70 -16.88 -0.20
CA GLU A 112 -5.95 -17.69 0.76
C GLU A 112 -6.76 -17.92 2.04
N ASP A 113 -6.40 -18.98 2.79
CA ASP A 113 -6.99 -19.26 4.10
C ASP A 113 -6.48 -18.21 5.11
N ASP A 114 -7.40 -17.54 5.80
CA ASP A 114 -7.09 -16.54 6.83
C ASP A 114 -6.72 -17.18 8.18
N GLY A 115 -6.92 -18.50 8.33
CA GLY A 115 -6.59 -19.24 9.55
C GLY A 115 -7.49 -18.95 10.75
N ASN A 116 -8.51 -18.10 10.57
CA ASN A 116 -9.46 -17.74 11.61
C ASN A 116 -10.60 -18.76 11.70
N ASP A 117 -11.29 -18.81 12.84
CA ASP A 117 -12.57 -19.51 12.90
C ASP A 117 -13.57 -18.78 11.99
N PRO A 118 -14.23 -19.47 11.02
CA PRO A 118 -15.20 -18.84 10.14
C PRO A 118 -16.31 -18.08 10.88
N GLN A 119 -16.70 -18.54 12.07
CA GLN A 119 -17.73 -17.87 12.87
C GLN A 119 -17.26 -16.51 13.39
N ASP A 120 -15.97 -16.38 13.74
CA ASP A 120 -15.40 -15.13 14.24
C ASP A 120 -15.22 -14.13 13.09
N THR A 121 -14.75 -14.60 11.93
CA THR A 121 -14.69 -13.80 10.69
C THR A 121 -16.09 -13.29 10.30
N ASP A 122 -17.10 -14.17 10.28
CA ASP A 122 -18.48 -13.79 9.96
C ASP A 122 -19.06 -12.79 10.98
N ALA A 123 -18.74 -12.94 12.27
CA ALA A 123 -19.15 -12.00 13.31
C ALA A 123 -18.55 -10.60 13.11
N VAL A 124 -17.28 -10.51 12.71
CA VAL A 124 -16.63 -9.24 12.37
C VAL A 124 -17.25 -8.62 11.12
N ARG A 125 -17.43 -9.40 10.03
CA ARG A 125 -18.07 -8.92 8.80
C ARG A 125 -19.48 -8.37 9.07
N ALA A 126 -20.24 -9.00 9.96
CA ALA A 126 -21.58 -8.55 10.34
C ALA A 126 -21.60 -7.16 11.00
N VAL A 127 -20.50 -6.72 11.63
CA VAL A 127 -20.39 -5.40 12.27
C VAL A 127 -19.68 -4.35 11.42
N CYS A 128 -19.01 -4.73 10.32
CA CYS A 128 -18.27 -3.80 9.45
C CYS A 128 -19.12 -2.63 8.93
N GLY A 129 -20.41 -2.83 8.67
CA GLY A 129 -21.31 -1.73 8.27
C GLY A 129 -21.45 -0.67 9.36
N VAL A 130 -21.60 -1.08 10.63
CA VAL A 130 -21.68 -0.17 11.78
C VAL A 130 -20.36 0.56 11.99
N ILE A 131 -19.24 -0.14 11.83
CA ILE A 131 -17.89 0.44 11.92
C ILE A 131 -17.71 1.49 10.80
N CYS A 132 -18.11 1.17 9.57
CA CYS A 132 -18.04 2.09 8.44
C CYS A 132 -18.83 3.38 8.71
N ASP A 133 -20.07 3.28 9.20
CA ASP A 133 -20.89 4.44 9.53
C ASP A 133 -20.24 5.32 10.63
N ALA A 134 -19.51 4.71 11.58
CA ALA A 134 -18.77 5.42 12.62
C ALA A 134 -17.48 6.09 12.09
N VAL A 135 -16.81 5.49 11.11
CA VAL A 135 -15.53 5.95 10.55
C VAL A 135 -15.71 7.09 9.53
N LEU A 136 -16.73 7.02 8.67
CA LEU A 136 -16.94 7.96 7.56
C LEU A 136 -16.88 9.46 7.95
N PRO A 137 -17.45 9.91 9.09
CA PRO A 137 -17.33 11.31 9.53
C PRO A 137 -15.88 11.78 9.76
N HIS A 138 -14.97 10.86 10.10
CA HIS A 138 -13.58 11.18 10.42
C HIS A 138 -12.71 11.46 9.19
N LEU A 139 -13.18 11.14 7.97
CA LEU A 139 -12.55 11.61 6.71
C LEU A 139 -12.47 13.14 6.61
N ARG A 140 -13.23 13.85 7.45
CA ARG A 140 -13.30 15.32 7.53
C ARG A 140 -12.78 15.87 8.86
N ALA A 141 -12.10 15.04 9.65
CA ALA A 141 -11.52 15.48 10.91
C ALA A 141 -10.61 16.70 10.70
N ALA A 142 -10.54 17.61 11.67
CA ALA A 142 -9.66 18.77 11.57
C ALA A 142 -8.18 18.36 11.60
N ASP A 143 -7.88 17.31 12.37
CA ASP A 143 -6.55 16.73 12.50
C ASP A 143 -6.20 15.86 11.28
N PRO A 144 -5.07 16.13 10.58
CA PRO A 144 -4.66 15.38 9.39
C PRO A 144 -4.35 13.91 9.67
N THR A 145 -3.76 13.60 10.83
CA THR A 145 -3.42 12.21 11.20
C THR A 145 -4.68 11.38 11.42
N VAL A 146 -5.71 11.98 12.02
CA VAL A 146 -7.04 11.34 12.11
C VAL A 146 -7.68 11.14 10.74
N ARG A 147 -7.55 12.11 9.81
CA ARG A 147 -8.06 11.94 8.43
C ARG A 147 -7.37 10.82 7.69
N GLU A 148 -6.03 10.72 7.78
CA GLU A 148 -5.25 9.66 7.14
C GLU A 148 -5.64 8.28 7.68
N ALA A 149 -5.73 8.13 9.00
CA ALA A 149 -6.17 6.88 9.63
C ALA A 149 -7.61 6.52 9.22
N ALA A 150 -8.52 7.50 9.15
CA ALA A 150 -9.90 7.28 8.70
C ALA A 150 -9.95 6.86 7.23
N LEU A 151 -9.10 7.42 6.37
CA LEU A 151 -8.99 7.03 4.97
C LEU A 151 -8.51 5.58 4.83
N GLY A 152 -7.47 5.18 5.57
CA GLY A 152 -6.99 3.80 5.61
C GLY A 152 -8.08 2.83 6.08
N THR A 153 -8.78 3.18 7.17
CA THR A 153 -9.88 2.37 7.72
C THR A 153 -11.05 2.24 6.76
N THR A 154 -11.45 3.34 6.11
CA THR A 154 -12.52 3.32 5.09
C THR A 154 -12.10 2.47 3.90
N THR A 155 -10.82 2.53 3.53
CA THR A 155 -10.26 1.71 2.45
C THR A 155 -10.39 0.23 2.78
N ALA A 156 -9.94 -0.21 3.96
CA ALA A 156 -10.04 -1.60 4.44
C ALA A 156 -11.49 -2.09 4.47
N LEU A 157 -12.40 -1.32 5.06
CA LEU A 157 -13.82 -1.68 5.18
C LEU A 157 -14.50 -1.86 3.81
N LEU A 158 -14.23 -0.94 2.88
CA LEU A 158 -14.87 -0.93 1.57
C LEU A 158 -14.23 -1.90 0.56
N GLN A 159 -13.25 -2.70 0.96
CA GLN A 159 -12.85 -3.89 0.20
C GLN A 159 -13.91 -5.01 0.27
N SER A 160 -14.70 -5.06 1.35
CA SER A 160 -15.74 -6.07 1.51
C SER A 160 -16.87 -5.85 0.49
N PRO A 161 -17.24 -6.86 -0.32
CA PRO A 161 -18.34 -6.75 -1.28
C PRO A 161 -19.68 -6.36 -0.65
N GLY A 162 -19.89 -6.72 0.62
CA GLY A 162 -21.11 -6.39 1.38
C GLY A 162 -21.29 -4.89 1.66
N LEU A 163 -20.25 -4.08 1.52
CA LEU A 163 -20.27 -2.63 1.75
C LEU A 163 -20.10 -1.80 0.46
N ALA A 164 -20.17 -2.43 -0.71
CA ALA A 164 -20.00 -1.74 -1.99
C ALA A 164 -21.02 -0.60 -2.21
N ASP A 165 -22.20 -0.65 -1.58
CA ASP A 165 -23.21 0.39 -1.64
C ASP A 165 -22.79 1.70 -0.92
N ARG A 166 -21.76 1.67 -0.08
CA ARG A 166 -21.17 2.85 0.61
C ARG A 166 -20.10 3.58 -0.22
N ILE A 167 -19.55 2.95 -1.26
CA ILE A 167 -18.50 3.53 -2.11
C ILE A 167 -18.90 4.90 -2.70
N PRO A 168 -20.12 5.11 -3.23
CA PRO A 168 -20.50 6.40 -3.81
C PRO A 168 -20.50 7.57 -2.80
N GLU A 169 -20.92 7.31 -1.56
CA GLU A 169 -20.90 8.33 -0.49
C GLU A 169 -19.47 8.66 -0.08
N ALA A 170 -18.65 7.64 0.18
CA ALA A 170 -17.23 7.83 0.53
C ALA A 170 -16.48 8.59 -0.58
N THR A 171 -16.74 8.24 -1.84
CA THR A 171 -16.16 8.91 -3.01
C THR A 171 -16.50 10.39 -3.06
N GLN A 172 -17.74 10.79 -2.77
CA GLN A 172 -18.13 12.21 -2.70
C GLN A 172 -17.44 12.97 -1.56
N VAL A 173 -17.11 12.29 -0.45
CA VAL A 173 -16.32 12.88 0.64
C VAL A 173 -14.88 13.09 0.19
N LEU A 174 -14.26 12.09 -0.44
CA LEU A 174 -12.89 12.15 -0.93
C LEU A 174 -12.70 13.15 -2.08
N GLN A 175 -13.67 13.27 -2.99
CA GLN A 175 -13.65 14.30 -4.05
C GLN A 175 -13.59 15.72 -3.48
N ARG A 176 -14.32 15.98 -2.39
CA ARG A 176 -14.26 17.27 -1.68
C ARG A 176 -12.90 17.46 -1.01
N LEU A 177 -12.37 16.44 -0.34
CA LEU A 177 -11.02 16.47 0.23
C LEU A 177 -9.96 16.81 -0.82
N ILE A 178 -10.02 16.18 -2.01
CA ILE A 178 -9.06 16.45 -3.09
C ILE A 178 -9.11 17.91 -3.56
N SER A 179 -10.30 18.52 -3.53
CA SER A 179 -10.55 19.89 -3.98
C SER A 179 -10.21 20.95 -2.92
N GLU A 180 -10.34 20.61 -1.63
CA GLU A 180 -10.18 21.53 -0.50
C GLU A 180 -8.78 21.44 0.14
N SER A 181 -8.16 20.26 0.13
CA SER A 181 -6.82 20.08 0.70
C SER A 181 -5.75 20.64 -0.23
N SER A 182 -4.70 21.20 0.37
CA SER A 182 -3.46 21.56 -0.33
C SER A 182 -2.35 20.54 -0.09
N ASP A 183 -2.59 19.56 0.79
CA ASP A 183 -1.65 18.50 1.10
C ASP A 183 -1.59 17.50 -0.05
N ARG A 184 -0.39 17.31 -0.62
CA ARG A 184 -0.20 16.40 -1.76
C ARG A 184 -0.47 14.95 -1.38
N ARG A 185 -0.04 14.50 -0.20
CA ARG A 185 -0.17 13.12 0.25
C ARG A 185 -1.63 12.77 0.45
N GLU A 186 -2.41 13.62 1.12
CA GLU A 186 -3.85 13.42 1.31
C GLU A 186 -4.59 13.34 -0.03
N ARG A 187 -4.29 14.26 -0.95
CA ARG A 187 -4.91 14.27 -2.29
C ARG A 187 -4.54 13.01 -3.08
N ALA A 188 -3.29 12.57 -3.03
CA ALA A 188 -2.81 11.38 -3.72
C ALA A 188 -3.45 10.10 -3.16
N ALA A 189 -3.49 9.97 -1.84
CA ALA A 189 -4.11 8.87 -1.13
C ALA A 189 -5.60 8.76 -1.52
N ALA A 190 -6.35 9.87 -1.49
CA ALA A 190 -7.75 9.89 -1.90
C ALA A 190 -7.96 9.47 -3.37
N VAL A 191 -7.11 9.94 -4.29
CA VAL A 191 -7.21 9.55 -5.71
C VAL A 191 -6.93 8.06 -5.92
N LEU A 192 -5.91 7.51 -5.24
CA LEU A 192 -5.59 6.08 -5.28
C LEU A 192 -6.77 5.25 -4.74
N THR A 193 -7.33 5.65 -3.61
CA THR A 193 -8.47 4.96 -2.99
C THR A 193 -9.72 4.97 -3.88
N ILE A 194 -10.12 6.14 -4.41
CA ILE A 194 -11.23 6.23 -5.38
C ILE A 194 -10.96 5.31 -6.58
N GLY A 195 -9.75 5.35 -7.12
CA GLY A 195 -9.36 4.53 -8.26
C GLY A 195 -9.39 3.02 -7.98
N ALA A 196 -9.03 2.61 -6.76
CA ALA A 196 -9.05 1.21 -6.32
C ALA A 196 -10.46 0.67 -6.15
N TRP A 197 -11.43 1.51 -5.77
CA TRP A 197 -12.86 1.18 -5.76
C TRP A 197 -13.48 1.07 -7.16
N GLY A 198 -12.71 1.37 -8.22
CA GLY A 198 -13.18 1.33 -9.61
C GLY A 198 -13.96 2.56 -10.06
N GLU A 199 -13.99 3.61 -9.25
CA GLU A 199 -14.63 4.89 -9.59
C GLU A 199 -13.79 5.68 -10.62
N ASP A 200 -14.45 6.57 -11.36
CA ASP A 200 -13.78 7.33 -12.43
C ASP A 200 -12.82 8.38 -11.86
N VAL A 201 -11.53 8.18 -12.14
CA VAL A 201 -10.44 9.11 -11.78
C VAL A 201 -9.86 9.90 -12.95
N THR A 202 -10.43 9.77 -14.15
CA THR A 202 -9.81 10.29 -15.38
C THR A 202 -9.69 11.82 -15.42
N SER A 203 -10.55 12.54 -14.69
CA SER A 203 -10.48 14.00 -14.55
C SER A 203 -9.16 14.46 -13.91
N TRP A 204 -8.63 13.70 -12.93
CA TRP A 204 -7.37 13.99 -12.24
C TRP A 204 -6.11 13.70 -13.08
N LEU A 205 -6.25 13.10 -14.27
CA LEU A 205 -5.15 13.08 -15.26
C LEU A 205 -4.81 14.47 -15.79
N ALA A 206 -5.64 15.49 -15.51
CA ALA A 206 -5.37 16.90 -15.83
C ALA A 206 -5.00 17.74 -14.60
N ASP A 207 -4.79 17.13 -13.44
CA ASP A 207 -4.42 17.85 -12.20
C ASP A 207 -3.13 18.66 -12.40
N PRO A 208 -3.01 19.87 -11.84
CA PRO A 208 -1.76 20.64 -11.92
C PRO A 208 -0.57 19.92 -11.28
N ASP A 209 -0.78 19.11 -10.22
CA ASP A 209 0.30 18.40 -9.55
C ASP A 209 0.66 17.09 -10.28
N PRO A 210 1.92 16.90 -10.71
CA PRO A 210 2.36 15.67 -11.38
C PRO A 210 2.18 14.39 -10.55
N ALA A 211 2.28 14.46 -9.23
CA ALA A 211 2.11 13.31 -8.36
C ALA A 211 0.65 12.82 -8.40
N ILE A 212 -0.31 13.75 -8.38
CA ILE A 212 -1.74 13.43 -8.47
C ILE A 212 -2.09 12.81 -9.82
N ARG A 213 -1.54 13.36 -10.91
CA ARG A 213 -1.71 12.76 -12.24
C ARG A 213 -1.15 11.34 -12.31
N ALA A 214 0.00 11.09 -11.71
CA ALA A 214 0.63 9.78 -11.66
C ALA A 214 -0.22 8.77 -10.87
N CYS A 215 -0.71 9.15 -9.69
CA CYS A 215 -1.63 8.35 -8.88
C CYS A 215 -2.94 8.04 -9.63
N ALA A 216 -3.57 9.03 -10.28
CA ALA A 216 -4.76 8.80 -11.09
C ALA A 216 -4.50 7.82 -12.24
N ALA A 217 -3.33 7.93 -12.88
CA ALA A 217 -2.95 7.06 -13.99
C ALA A 217 -2.74 5.59 -13.57
N LEU A 218 -2.47 5.30 -12.30
CA LEU A 218 -2.34 3.94 -11.77
C LEU A 218 -3.69 3.23 -11.60
N SER A 219 -4.81 3.94 -11.56
CA SER A 219 -6.12 3.32 -11.36
C SER A 219 -6.41 2.22 -12.40
N PRO A 220 -7.00 1.08 -11.99
CA PRO A 220 -7.48 0.04 -12.90
C PRO A 220 -8.43 0.58 -13.98
N GLY A 221 -9.29 1.55 -13.65
CA GLY A 221 -10.20 2.20 -14.60
C GLY A 221 -9.50 2.99 -15.71
N CYS A 222 -8.20 3.29 -15.54
CA CYS A 222 -7.37 3.91 -16.56
C CYS A 222 -6.66 2.89 -17.48
N ASN A 223 -6.91 1.60 -17.34
CA ASN A 223 -6.34 0.60 -18.25
C ASN A 223 -6.81 0.85 -19.70
N GLY A 224 -5.89 0.78 -20.66
CA GLY A 224 -6.14 1.15 -22.07
C GLY A 224 -6.25 2.65 -22.35
N ASN A 225 -6.18 3.53 -21.34
CA ASN A 225 -6.21 4.97 -21.56
C ASN A 225 -4.82 5.50 -21.98
N ALA A 226 -4.70 5.91 -23.25
CA ALA A 226 -3.42 6.39 -23.81
C ALA A 226 -2.84 7.63 -23.09
N LYS A 227 -3.67 8.50 -22.49
CA LYS A 227 -3.21 9.64 -21.70
C LYS A 227 -2.63 9.16 -20.35
N ALA A 228 -3.26 8.19 -19.71
CA ALA A 228 -2.75 7.59 -18.48
C ALA A 228 -1.41 6.88 -18.73
N THR A 229 -1.30 6.03 -19.75
CA THR A 229 -0.04 5.36 -20.12
C THR A 229 1.08 6.38 -20.38
N ARG A 230 0.79 7.45 -21.14
CA ARG A 230 1.78 8.53 -21.36
C ARG A 230 2.18 9.22 -20.06
N THR A 231 1.24 9.43 -19.14
CA THR A 231 1.51 10.07 -17.83
C THR A 231 2.46 9.22 -17.00
N VAL A 232 2.24 7.90 -16.95
CA VAL A 232 3.12 6.94 -16.27
C VAL A 232 4.54 6.98 -16.88
N LEU A 233 4.64 6.83 -18.20
CA LEU A 233 5.94 6.86 -18.90
C LEU A 233 6.68 8.19 -18.69
N GLN A 234 5.97 9.32 -18.72
CA GLN A 234 6.54 10.65 -18.51
C GLN A 234 7.08 10.81 -17.08
N ALA A 235 6.37 10.30 -16.06
CA ALA A 235 6.82 10.33 -14.68
C ALA A 235 8.13 9.56 -14.49
N LEU A 236 8.22 8.37 -15.10
CA LEU A 236 9.40 7.49 -15.03
C LEU A 236 10.64 8.06 -15.76
N LEU A 237 10.53 9.16 -16.51
CA LEU A 237 11.71 9.85 -17.06
C LEU A 237 12.53 10.55 -15.97
N ASN A 238 11.97 10.76 -14.77
CA ASN A 238 12.70 11.34 -13.64
C ASN A 238 12.38 10.60 -12.33
N PRO A 239 12.94 9.39 -12.11
CA PRO A 239 12.62 8.56 -10.94
C PRO A 239 12.98 9.23 -9.59
N ALA A 240 14.03 10.04 -9.54
CA ALA A 240 14.37 10.80 -8.32
C ALA A 240 13.25 11.77 -7.92
N THR A 241 12.64 12.46 -8.90
CA THR A 241 11.50 13.34 -8.62
C THR A 241 10.29 12.55 -8.12
N VAL A 242 10.01 11.39 -8.72
CA VAL A 242 8.93 10.49 -8.24
C VAL A 242 9.15 10.07 -6.79
N ASP A 243 10.35 9.57 -6.47
CA ASP A 243 10.68 9.12 -5.12
C ASP A 243 10.58 10.30 -4.12
N SER A 244 10.85 11.53 -4.56
CA SER A 244 10.77 12.73 -3.70
C SER A 244 9.36 13.28 -3.47
N TRP A 245 8.32 12.85 -4.21
CA TRP A 245 6.99 13.46 -4.12
C TRP A 245 6.34 13.36 -2.74
N PHE A 246 6.65 12.28 -2.03
CA PHE A 246 6.06 11.91 -0.73
C PHE A 246 7.11 11.63 0.35
N LEU A 247 8.37 12.02 0.12
CA LEU A 247 9.35 12.01 1.21
C LEU A 247 8.97 13.10 2.19
N GLU A 248 8.70 12.70 3.43
CA GLU A 248 8.61 13.67 4.51
C GLU A 248 10.00 14.27 4.77
N PRO A 249 10.10 15.57 5.10
CA PRO A 249 11.39 16.22 5.35
C PRO A 249 12.16 15.67 6.55
N THR A 250 11.56 14.80 7.37
CA THR A 250 11.95 14.60 8.77
C THR A 250 12.29 13.17 9.20
N THR A 251 12.11 12.14 8.37
CA THR A 251 12.48 10.78 8.80
C THR A 251 13.98 10.54 8.63
N ALA A 252 14.65 10.16 9.73
CA ALA A 252 16.07 9.78 9.75
C ALA A 252 16.34 8.48 8.97
N ASP A 253 15.29 7.72 8.68
CA ASP A 253 15.33 6.53 7.85
C ASP A 253 14.71 6.83 6.46
N PRO A 254 15.51 6.83 5.38
CA PRO A 254 15.04 6.96 4.00
C PRO A 254 14.08 5.85 3.55
N TRP A 255 13.95 4.77 4.33
CA TRP A 255 13.02 3.66 4.12
C TRP A 255 11.73 3.78 4.94
N ALA A 256 11.65 4.75 5.86
CA ALA A 256 10.53 4.93 6.79
C ALA A 256 9.40 5.85 6.28
N GLY A 257 9.37 6.20 5.00
CA GLY A 257 8.20 6.86 4.44
C GLY A 257 7.02 5.90 4.46
N HIS A 258 5.92 6.24 5.15
CA HIS A 258 4.70 5.44 5.11
C HIS A 258 4.26 5.29 3.64
N PRO A 259 4.06 4.06 3.12
CA PRO A 259 3.58 3.88 1.76
C PRO A 259 2.25 4.62 1.55
N LEU A 260 1.97 4.99 0.30
CA LEU A 260 0.63 5.45 -0.06
C LEU A 260 -0.35 4.26 0.01
N PRO A 261 -1.64 4.49 0.29
CA PRO A 261 -2.61 3.41 0.23
C PRO A 261 -2.61 2.77 -1.16
N HIS A 262 -2.79 1.45 -1.21
CA HIS A 262 -2.76 0.63 -2.44
C HIS A 262 -1.41 0.58 -3.18
N ILE A 263 -0.34 1.11 -2.59
CA ILE A 263 0.99 1.06 -3.17
C ILE A 263 1.92 0.28 -2.25
N GLU A 264 2.33 -0.90 -2.70
CA GLU A 264 3.38 -1.66 -2.03
C GLU A 264 4.76 -1.02 -2.33
N GLY A 265 5.48 -0.67 -1.27
CA GLY A 265 6.79 -0.05 -1.38
C GLY A 265 6.76 1.34 -2.03
N ARG A 266 7.63 1.57 -3.02
CA ARG A 266 7.80 2.89 -3.65
C ARG A 266 6.82 3.08 -4.80
N LEU A 267 6.26 4.29 -4.91
CA LEU A 267 5.40 4.67 -6.04
C LEU A 267 6.06 4.43 -7.41
N ARG A 268 7.38 4.62 -7.52
CA ARG A 268 8.09 4.34 -8.79
C ARG A 268 8.01 2.87 -9.22
N HIS A 269 7.93 1.92 -8.29
CA HIS A 269 7.79 0.50 -8.60
C HIS A 269 6.40 0.21 -9.18
N ALA A 270 5.34 0.76 -8.56
CA ALA A 270 3.98 0.65 -9.09
C ALA A 270 3.83 1.29 -10.49
N LEU A 271 4.44 2.46 -10.71
CA LEU A 271 4.48 3.10 -12.02
C LEU A 271 5.22 2.23 -13.05
N LEU A 272 6.31 1.58 -12.65
CA LEU A 272 7.09 0.73 -13.54
C LEU A 272 6.32 -0.53 -13.94
N ALA A 273 5.72 -1.22 -12.97
CA ALA A 273 4.85 -2.37 -13.21
C ALA A 273 3.73 -1.99 -14.18
N THR A 274 3.04 -0.88 -13.91
CA THR A 274 1.99 -0.35 -14.79
C THR A 274 2.50 -0.02 -16.20
N ALA A 275 3.70 0.55 -16.34
CA ALA A 275 4.29 0.83 -17.64
C ALA A 275 4.55 -0.45 -18.42
N ILE A 276 5.12 -1.46 -17.77
CA ILE A 276 5.40 -2.77 -18.36
C ILE A 276 4.12 -3.44 -18.83
N GLU A 277 3.08 -3.48 -18.00
CA GLU A 277 1.79 -4.08 -18.33
C GLU A 277 1.10 -3.40 -19.53
N ARG A 278 1.24 -2.08 -19.65
CA ARG A 278 0.53 -1.27 -20.66
C ARG A 278 1.31 -1.04 -21.95
N THR A 279 2.52 -1.59 -22.08
CA THR A 279 3.35 -1.45 -23.28
C THR A 279 3.78 -2.81 -23.82
N SER A 280 3.70 -2.99 -25.13
CA SER A 280 4.08 -4.25 -25.79
C SER A 280 5.42 -4.17 -26.53
N ASP A 281 5.89 -2.97 -26.87
CA ASP A 281 7.21 -2.75 -27.47
C ASP A 281 8.17 -2.15 -26.44
N PHE A 282 9.22 -2.90 -26.10
CA PHE A 282 10.26 -2.44 -25.17
C PHE A 282 10.94 -1.13 -25.61
N LYS A 283 10.91 -0.78 -26.90
CA LYS A 283 11.41 0.50 -27.39
C LYS A 283 10.68 1.69 -26.75
N GLU A 284 9.39 1.55 -26.43
CA GLU A 284 8.60 2.59 -25.75
C GLU A 284 8.99 2.72 -24.27
N LEU A 285 9.35 1.60 -23.63
CA LEU A 285 9.85 1.57 -22.24
C LEU A 285 11.29 2.05 -22.10
N LEU A 286 12.10 1.94 -23.16
CA LEU A 286 13.55 2.16 -23.10
C LEU A 286 13.96 3.48 -22.40
N PRO A 287 13.32 4.65 -22.64
CA PRO A 287 13.68 5.87 -21.93
C PRO A 287 13.50 5.77 -20.41
N ALA A 288 12.37 5.20 -19.96
CA ALA A 288 12.09 4.96 -18.55
C ALA A 288 13.05 3.91 -17.97
N ALA A 289 13.28 2.81 -18.69
CA ALA A 289 14.19 1.74 -18.28
C ALA A 289 15.62 2.28 -18.05
N LEU A 290 16.12 3.13 -18.95
CA LEU A 290 17.43 3.77 -18.81
C LEU A 290 17.47 4.77 -17.65
N ALA A 291 16.41 5.55 -17.45
CA ALA A 291 16.32 6.51 -16.35
C ALA A 291 16.29 5.82 -14.96
N SER A 292 15.79 4.59 -14.89
CA SER A 292 15.74 3.79 -13.66
C SER A 292 17.09 3.18 -13.26
N VAL A 293 17.99 2.89 -14.22
CA VAL A 293 19.28 2.20 -13.96
C VAL A 293 20.06 2.76 -12.75
N PRO A 294 20.21 4.08 -12.56
CA PRO A 294 20.96 4.62 -11.43
C PRO A 294 20.40 4.23 -10.04
N PHE A 295 19.12 3.86 -9.96
CA PHE A 295 18.42 3.48 -8.73
C PHE A 295 18.40 1.96 -8.50
N CYS A 296 18.80 1.20 -9.52
CA CYS A 296 18.78 -0.25 -9.49
C CYS A 296 19.89 -0.83 -8.64
N SER A 297 19.61 -1.95 -7.98
CA SER A 297 20.58 -2.76 -7.27
C SER A 297 20.20 -4.23 -7.31
N ASN A 298 21.11 -5.10 -6.92
CA ASN A 298 20.82 -6.52 -6.73
C ASN A 298 19.72 -6.79 -5.68
N LEU A 299 19.45 -5.84 -4.77
CA LEU A 299 18.44 -5.97 -3.72
C LEU A 299 17.05 -5.51 -4.17
N THR A 300 16.96 -4.72 -5.24
CA THR A 300 15.69 -4.17 -5.75
C THR A 300 15.19 -4.88 -6.99
N ILE A 301 15.96 -5.86 -7.51
CA ILE A 301 15.74 -6.48 -8.84
C ILE A 301 14.29 -6.93 -9.08
N ALA A 302 13.61 -7.45 -8.06
CA ALA A 302 12.22 -7.90 -8.18
C ALA A 302 11.24 -6.76 -8.50
N ASP A 303 11.54 -5.55 -8.03
CA ASP A 303 10.64 -4.40 -8.11
C ASP A 303 10.97 -3.44 -9.27
N ASP A 304 12.18 -3.52 -9.84
CA ASP A 304 12.65 -2.58 -10.85
C ASP A 304 13.18 -3.22 -12.14
N TRP A 305 14.45 -3.64 -12.19
CA TRP A 305 15.12 -4.00 -13.44
C TRP A 305 14.93 -5.46 -13.85
N GLY A 306 14.53 -6.36 -12.94
CA GLY A 306 14.12 -7.72 -13.29
C GLY A 306 12.89 -7.75 -14.21
N PRO A 307 11.75 -7.14 -13.82
CA PRO A 307 10.58 -7.01 -14.68
C PRO A 307 10.86 -6.30 -16.00
N LEU A 308 11.67 -5.24 -16.00
CA LEU A 308 12.11 -4.57 -17.25
C LEU A 308 12.96 -5.49 -18.14
N LEU A 309 13.79 -6.33 -17.55
CA LEU A 309 14.59 -7.30 -18.28
C LEU A 309 13.70 -8.38 -18.92
N ALA A 310 12.70 -8.88 -18.19
CA ALA A 310 11.67 -9.77 -18.74
C ALA A 310 10.89 -9.10 -19.89
N ALA A 311 10.50 -7.83 -19.72
CA ALA A 311 9.83 -7.04 -20.76
C ALA A 311 10.71 -6.81 -22.01
N ALA A 312 12.03 -6.73 -21.84
CA ALA A 312 12.97 -6.63 -22.96
C ALA A 312 13.13 -7.95 -23.74
N PHE A 313 12.85 -9.09 -23.10
CA PHE A 313 13.02 -10.44 -23.66
C PHE A 313 11.77 -11.32 -23.41
N PRO A 314 10.58 -10.94 -23.92
CA PRO A 314 9.32 -11.62 -23.58
C PRO A 314 9.24 -13.08 -24.07
N SER A 315 10.06 -13.45 -25.05
CA SER A 315 10.19 -14.83 -25.56
C SER A 315 11.54 -15.46 -25.22
N GLY A 316 12.29 -14.86 -24.28
CA GLY A 316 13.67 -15.19 -23.99
C GLY A 316 14.64 -14.80 -25.10
N TYR A 317 15.93 -14.94 -24.79
CA TYR A 317 17.04 -14.72 -25.70
C TYR A 317 17.45 -16.05 -26.33
N GLY A 318 17.24 -16.17 -27.65
CA GLY A 318 17.77 -17.29 -28.42
C GLY A 318 19.29 -17.22 -28.51
N ARG A 319 20.00 -18.32 -28.19
CA ARG A 319 21.47 -18.36 -28.24
C ARG A 319 21.98 -17.99 -29.64
N GLY A 320 22.74 -16.89 -29.73
CA GLY A 320 23.27 -16.39 -31.00
C GLY A 320 22.31 -15.50 -31.80
N ALA A 321 21.12 -15.20 -31.26
CA ALA A 321 20.22 -14.20 -31.82
C ALA A 321 20.84 -12.80 -31.72
N GLN A 322 20.47 -11.92 -32.65
CA GLN A 322 20.88 -10.52 -32.61
C GLN A 322 20.02 -9.75 -31.61
N LEU A 323 20.66 -8.91 -30.79
CA LEU A 323 19.96 -7.98 -29.93
C LEU A 323 19.35 -6.84 -30.75
N THR A 324 18.13 -6.44 -30.41
CA THR A 324 17.57 -5.19 -30.94
C THR A 324 18.38 -3.98 -30.41
N PRO A 325 18.35 -2.83 -31.09
CA PRO A 325 19.01 -1.62 -30.58
C PRO A 325 18.55 -1.21 -29.18
N ALA A 326 17.29 -1.47 -28.81
CA ALA A 326 16.78 -1.18 -27.48
C ALA A 326 17.34 -2.13 -26.41
N GLN A 327 17.33 -3.44 -26.69
CA GLN A 327 17.94 -4.45 -25.82
C GLN A 327 19.44 -4.18 -25.61
N HIS A 328 20.17 -3.89 -26.69
CA HIS A 328 21.61 -3.58 -26.63
C HIS A 328 21.88 -2.37 -25.73
N ARG A 329 21.15 -1.27 -25.91
CA ARG A 329 21.30 -0.06 -25.09
C ARG A 329 20.99 -0.30 -23.62
N TYR A 330 19.90 -1.02 -23.32
CA TYR A 330 19.50 -1.27 -21.94
C TYR A 330 20.49 -2.21 -21.22
N LEU A 331 20.85 -3.33 -21.84
CA LEU A 331 21.86 -4.25 -21.30
C LEU A 331 23.21 -3.55 -21.11
N ASN A 332 23.62 -2.67 -22.03
CA ASN A 332 24.86 -1.91 -21.86
C ASN A 332 24.79 -1.01 -20.62
N ALA A 333 23.68 -0.30 -20.40
CA ALA A 333 23.50 0.54 -19.22
C ALA A 333 23.52 -0.27 -17.91
N LEU A 334 22.83 -1.42 -17.86
CA LEU A 334 22.87 -2.32 -16.71
C LEU A 334 24.28 -2.85 -16.46
N VAL A 335 25.00 -3.25 -17.51
CA VAL A 335 26.38 -3.72 -17.42
C VAL A 335 27.31 -2.65 -16.87
N ASP A 336 27.05 -1.37 -17.10
CA ASP A 336 27.91 -0.28 -16.61
C ASP A 336 27.59 0.11 -15.15
N HIS A 337 26.44 -0.29 -14.62
CA HIS A 337 26.00 0.02 -13.26
C HIS A 337 26.38 -1.07 -12.25
N ASP A 338 27.48 -0.85 -11.52
CA ASP A 338 28.06 -1.82 -10.56
C ASP A 338 27.07 -2.39 -9.51
N PRO A 339 26.17 -1.61 -8.88
CA PRO A 339 25.25 -2.11 -7.86
C PRO A 339 24.34 -3.26 -8.30
N CYS A 340 23.98 -3.35 -9.58
CA CYS A 340 23.17 -4.46 -10.11
C CYS A 340 23.88 -5.82 -10.02
N TRP A 341 25.23 -5.83 -10.00
CA TRP A 341 26.03 -7.05 -10.15
C TRP A 341 26.65 -7.54 -8.85
N ARG A 342 26.30 -6.91 -7.71
CA ARG A 342 26.70 -7.40 -6.39
C ARG A 342 25.88 -8.65 -6.06
N TYR A 343 26.49 -9.63 -5.38
CA TYR A 343 25.80 -10.85 -4.94
C TYR A 343 25.02 -11.56 -6.06
N THR A 344 25.72 -12.04 -7.10
CA THR A 344 25.12 -12.55 -8.35
C THR A 344 24.08 -13.66 -8.18
N HIS A 345 24.09 -14.40 -7.08
CA HIS A 345 23.08 -15.42 -6.79
C HIS A 345 21.66 -14.83 -6.67
N LEU A 346 21.52 -13.56 -6.25
CA LEU A 346 20.22 -12.88 -6.12
C LEU A 346 19.58 -12.50 -7.47
N ILE A 347 20.39 -12.44 -8.53
CA ILE A 347 19.92 -12.02 -9.86
C ILE A 347 19.87 -13.17 -10.86
N THR A 348 20.40 -14.35 -10.52
CA THR A 348 20.66 -15.43 -11.47
C THR A 348 19.37 -15.94 -12.13
N SER A 349 18.30 -16.15 -11.35
CA SER A 349 17.02 -16.63 -11.87
C SER A 349 16.46 -15.73 -12.96
N TRP A 350 16.48 -14.42 -12.77
CA TRP A 350 15.99 -13.44 -13.75
C TRP A 350 16.69 -13.52 -15.12
N PHE A 351 17.98 -13.85 -15.13
CA PHE A 351 18.73 -14.02 -16.37
C PHE A 351 18.49 -15.41 -16.98
N ASP A 352 18.41 -16.45 -16.16
CA ASP A 352 18.14 -17.81 -16.61
C ASP A 352 16.75 -17.93 -17.24
N ASP A 353 15.73 -17.30 -16.64
CA ASP A 353 14.33 -17.30 -17.11
C ASP A 353 14.17 -16.73 -18.52
N ILE A 354 15.05 -15.80 -18.89
CA ILE A 354 15.07 -15.19 -20.24
C ILE A 354 16.23 -15.72 -21.10
N GLY A 355 16.96 -16.75 -20.67
CA GLY A 355 18.04 -17.36 -21.45
C GLY A 355 19.29 -16.49 -21.66
N LEU A 356 19.50 -15.46 -20.83
CA LEU A 356 20.73 -14.67 -20.81
C LEU A 356 21.74 -15.22 -19.79
N PRO A 357 23.05 -15.07 -20.00
CA PRO A 357 24.02 -15.51 -19.01
C PRO A 357 24.03 -14.58 -17.78
N PRO A 358 23.98 -15.10 -16.54
CA PRO A 358 23.89 -14.28 -15.32
C PRO A 358 25.21 -13.57 -14.95
N ALA A 359 26.31 -13.87 -15.65
CA ALA A 359 27.61 -13.26 -15.41
C ALA A 359 27.80 -11.96 -16.20
N ARG A 360 28.14 -10.86 -15.51
CA ARG A 360 28.41 -9.54 -16.12
C ARG A 360 29.36 -9.59 -17.31
N ASN A 361 30.44 -10.35 -17.19
CA ASN A 361 31.45 -10.49 -18.25
C ASN A 361 30.91 -11.23 -19.49
N ALA A 362 29.97 -12.16 -19.31
CA ALA A 362 29.34 -12.86 -20.42
C ALA A 362 28.38 -11.93 -21.18
N ILE A 363 27.63 -11.07 -20.48
CA ILE A 363 26.81 -10.03 -21.12
C ILE A 363 27.70 -9.00 -21.84
N ARG A 364 28.84 -8.59 -21.27
CA ARG A 364 29.82 -7.74 -21.96
C ARG A 364 30.29 -8.36 -23.27
N ALA A 365 30.65 -9.65 -23.26
CA ALA A 365 31.06 -10.36 -24.47
C ALA A 365 29.93 -10.36 -25.53
N LEU A 366 28.68 -10.60 -25.11
CA LEU A 366 27.51 -10.54 -25.98
C LEU A 366 27.33 -9.16 -26.63
N LEU A 367 27.50 -8.07 -25.87
CA LEU A 367 27.37 -6.70 -26.35
C LEU A 367 28.46 -6.29 -27.36
N THR A 368 29.63 -6.94 -27.31
CA THR A 368 30.75 -6.71 -28.25
C THR A 368 30.69 -7.54 -29.54
N GLY A 369 29.71 -8.44 -29.67
CA GLY A 369 29.48 -9.21 -30.91
C GLY A 369 29.09 -8.33 -32.12
N PRO A 370 29.12 -8.87 -33.35
CA PRO A 370 28.90 -8.07 -34.56
C PRO A 370 27.54 -7.35 -34.57
N GLN A 371 27.56 -6.01 -34.71
CA GLN A 371 26.37 -5.15 -34.76
C GLN A 371 25.75 -5.07 -36.17
N PRO A 372 24.42 -4.82 -36.29
CA PRO A 372 23.75 -4.68 -37.58
C PRO A 372 24.26 -3.47 -38.37
N ARG A 373 24.39 -3.63 -39.70
CA ARG A 373 24.54 -2.51 -40.63
C ARG A 373 23.20 -1.75 -40.67
N ARG A 374 23.31 -0.41 -40.59
CA ARG A 374 22.19 0.55 -40.55
C ARG A 374 21.15 0.35 -41.64
#